data_AF-A0A948AHU8-F1
#
_entry.id   AF-A0A948AHU8-F1
#
_cell.length_a   1.000
_cell.length_b   1.000
_cell.length_c   1.000
_cell.angle_alpha   90.00
_cell.angle_beta   90.00
_cell.angle_gamma   90.00
#
_symmetry.space_group_name_H-M   'P 1'
#
loop_
_entity.id
_entity.type
_entity.pdbx_description
1 polymer ?
#
loop_
_entity_poly.entity_id
_entity_poly.type
_entity_poly.pdbx_seq_one_letter_code
_entity_poly.pdbx_strand_id
1 'polypeptide(L)'
;MTDSLAVSTSRLRWLCRRGMLELDAWLALFLDTRYSDLPPELQAAFARLLDQDDMVLFDWLTGALEPPGEFQAVVDAIKTTRYQRP
;
A
#
# COMPACT_ATOMS: atom_id res chain seq x y z
N MET A 1 20.21 -10.41 12.61
CA MET A 1 19.63 -9.23 13.27
C MET A 1 18.19 -9.12 12.79
N THR A 2 17.33 -9.96 13.37
CA THR A 2 15.93 -10.14 12.97
C THR A 2 15.07 -9.26 13.85
N ASP A 3 14.86 -8.02 13.42
CA ASP A 3 13.84 -7.16 14.02
C ASP A 3 12.60 -7.26 13.13
N SER A 4 11.88 -8.37 13.27
CA SER A 4 10.54 -8.55 12.72
C SER A 4 9.58 -7.69 13.55
N LEU A 5 9.62 -6.37 13.34
CA LEU A 5 8.65 -5.46 13.90
C LEU A 5 7.34 -5.65 13.13
N ALA A 6 6.41 -6.37 13.74
CA ALA A 6 5.01 -6.28 13.34
C ALA A 6 4.58 -4.81 13.46
N VAL A 7 4.54 -4.10 12.33
CA VAL A 7 4.05 -2.73 12.27
C VAL A 7 2.58 -2.77 12.68
N SER A 8 2.22 -2.03 13.72
CA SER A 8 0.83 -2.01 14.19
C SER A 8 -0.10 -1.39 13.14
N THR A 9 -1.33 -1.88 13.05
CA THR A 9 -2.34 -1.34 12.13
C THR A 9 -2.55 0.17 12.31
N SER A 10 -2.45 0.67 13.55
CA SER A 10 -2.51 2.11 13.83
C SER A 10 -1.37 2.89 13.19
N ARG A 11 -0.16 2.32 13.17
CA ARG A 11 1.01 2.93 12.50
C ARG A 11 0.86 2.88 10.98
N LEU A 12 0.38 1.77 10.43
CA LEU A 12 0.06 1.67 8.99
C LEU A 12 -0.99 2.71 8.59
N ARG A 13 -2.05 2.86 9.38
CA ARG A 13 -3.10 3.85 9.12
C ARG A 13 -2.56 5.28 9.14
N TRP A 14 -1.58 5.56 9.99
CA TRP A 14 -0.88 6.85 9.98
C TRP A 14 -0.01 7.03 8.73
N LEU A 15 0.75 6.02 8.32
CA LEU A 15 1.58 6.03 7.11
C LEU A 15 0.78 6.12 5.79
N CYS A 16 -0.50 5.72 5.82
CA CYS A 16 -1.42 5.88 4.70
C CYS A 16 -1.91 7.33 4.51
N ARG A 17 -1.67 8.23 5.48
CA ARG A 17 -2.04 9.66 5.39
C ARG A 17 -0.92 10.43 4.69
N ARG A 18 -1.18 10.84 3.46
CA ARG A 18 -0.24 11.43 2.50
C ARG A 18 -0.72 12.82 2.07
N GLY A 19 0.02 13.47 1.18
CA GLY A 19 -0.33 14.79 0.65
C GLY A 19 -1.40 14.76 -0.45
N MET A 20 -1.78 13.58 -0.94
CA MET A 20 -2.66 13.40 -2.11
C MET A 20 -3.92 12.60 -1.75
N LEU A 21 -5.09 13.19 -2.00
CA LEU A 21 -6.39 12.61 -1.62
C LEU A 21 -6.65 11.25 -2.27
N GLU A 22 -6.24 11.06 -3.52
CA GLU A 22 -6.41 9.81 -4.25
C GLU A 22 -5.58 8.68 -3.64
N LEU A 23 -4.31 8.97 -3.28
CA LEU A 23 -3.44 8.01 -2.59
C LEU A 23 -4.01 7.65 -1.23
N ASP A 24 -4.43 8.65 -0.45
CA ASP A 24 -5.03 8.45 0.87
C ASP A 24 -6.24 7.52 0.79
N ALA A 25 -7.11 7.75 -0.18
CA ALA A 25 -8.31 6.95 -0.36
C ALA A 25 -7.99 5.51 -0.80
N TRP A 26 -7.02 5.32 -1.71
CA TRP A 26 -6.55 3.99 -2.11
C TRP A 26 -5.97 3.20 -0.95
N LEU A 27 -5.02 3.79 -0.24
CA LEU A 27 -4.28 3.13 0.83
C LEU A 27 -5.18 2.88 2.05
N ALA A 28 -6.03 3.82 2.43
CA ALA A 28 -6.98 3.65 3.53
C ALA A 28 -8.02 2.57 3.22
N LEU A 29 -8.62 2.58 2.02
CA LEU A 29 -9.58 1.56 1.63
C LEU A 29 -8.95 0.17 1.62
N PHE A 30 -7.73 0.04 1.10
CA PHE A 30 -7.00 -1.22 1.09
C PHE A 30 -6.69 -1.73 2.50
N LEU A 31 -6.20 -0.84 3.37
CA LEU A 31 -5.91 -1.16 4.77
C LEU A 31 -7.16 -1.65 5.52
N ASP A 32 -8.30 -1.02 5.26
CA ASP A 32 -9.54 -1.32 5.98
C ASP A 32 -10.28 -2.55 5.44
N THR A 33 -10.01 -2.99 4.20
CA THR A 33 -10.80 -4.05 3.53
C THR A 33 -10.05 -5.31 3.14
N ARG A 34 -8.74 -5.23 2.86
CA ARG A 34 -7.97 -6.36 2.31
C ARG A 34 -6.72 -6.69 3.10
N TYR A 35 -6.12 -5.73 3.79
CA TYR A 35 -4.83 -5.92 4.46
C TYR A 35 -4.83 -7.07 5.48
N SER A 36 -5.90 -7.24 6.26
CA SER A 36 -6.02 -8.33 7.25
C SER A 36 -5.97 -9.73 6.65
N ASP A 37 -6.38 -9.86 5.39
CA ASP A 37 -6.53 -11.14 4.70
C ASP A 37 -5.28 -11.48 3.87
N LEU A 38 -4.30 -10.58 3.82
CA LEU A 38 -3.06 -10.80 3.09
C LEU A 38 -2.15 -11.80 3.83
N PRO A 39 -1.40 -12.63 3.08
CA PRO A 39 -0.28 -13.37 3.64
C PRO A 39 0.72 -12.45 4.35
N PRO A 40 1.41 -12.92 5.42
CA PRO A 40 2.38 -12.11 6.15
C PRO A 40 3.47 -11.46 5.29
N GLU A 41 3.88 -12.13 4.21
CA GLU A 41 4.86 -11.63 3.24
C GLU A 41 4.35 -10.38 2.50
N LEU A 42 3.08 -10.38 2.11
CA LEU A 42 2.45 -9.23 1.44
C LEU A 42 2.11 -8.12 2.43
N GLN A 43 1.76 -8.45 3.68
CA GLN A 43 1.63 -7.45 4.74
C GLN A 43 2.95 -6.70 4.98
N ALA A 44 4.06 -7.44 5.03
CA ALA A 44 5.39 -6.86 5.16
C ALA A 44 5.77 -6.04 3.91
N ALA A 45 5.42 -6.51 2.70
CA ALA A 45 5.63 -5.76 1.47
C ALA A 45 4.82 -4.45 1.44
N PHE A 46 3.57 -4.46 1.93
CA PHE A 46 2.75 -3.26 2.07
C PHE A 46 3.41 -2.25 3.03
N ALA A 47 3.91 -2.71 4.18
CA ALA A 47 4.61 -1.84 5.11
C ALA A 47 5.83 -1.16 4.47
N ARG A 48 6.63 -1.90 3.68
CA ARG A 48 7.78 -1.34 2.93
C ARG A 48 7.36 -0.43 1.77
N LEU A 49 6.22 -0.73 1.13
CA LEU A 49 5.63 0.12 0.10
C LEU A 49 5.29 1.50 0.67
N LEU A 50 4.80 1.55 1.92
CA LEU A 50 4.54 2.81 2.62
C LEU A 50 5.82 3.61 2.99
N ASP A 51 7.03 3.12 2.73
CA ASP A 51 8.25 3.93 2.87
C ASP A 51 8.63 4.65 1.56
N GLN A 52 7.91 4.40 0.46
CA GLN A 52 8.17 5.05 -0.83
C GLN A 52 7.55 6.45 -0.92
N ASP A 53 8.10 7.26 -1.82
CA ASP A 53 7.62 8.61 -2.12
C ASP A 53 6.23 8.61 -2.76
N ASP A 54 5.43 9.62 -2.41
CA ASP A 54 4.05 9.78 -2.89
C ASP A 54 3.95 9.73 -4.42
N MET A 55 4.87 10.39 -5.14
CA MET A 55 4.90 10.38 -6.60
C MET A 55 5.14 8.97 -7.17
N VAL A 56 6.06 8.21 -6.58
CA VAL A 56 6.37 6.84 -7.02
C VAL A 56 5.17 5.92 -6.80
N LEU A 57 4.53 6.03 -5.63
CA LEU A 57 3.31 5.29 -5.32
C LEU A 57 2.18 5.63 -6.29
N PHE A 58 2.02 6.91 -6.62
CA PHE A 58 1.01 7.35 -7.58
C PHE A 58 1.26 6.79 -8.97
N ASP A 59 2.50 6.81 -9.44
CA ASP A 59 2.87 6.27 -10.76
C ASP A 59 2.62 4.75 -10.86
N TRP A 60 2.91 3.99 -9.80
CA TRP A 60 2.61 2.55 -9.76
C TRP A 60 1.11 2.26 -9.76
N LEU A 61 0.34 3.00 -8.95
CA LEU A 61 -1.09 2.77 -8.80
C LEU A 61 -1.88 3.22 -10.05
N THR A 62 -1.42 4.27 -10.74
CA THR A 62 -1.98 4.71 -12.02
C THR A 62 -1.51 3.88 -13.22
N GLY A 63 -0.44 3.09 -13.06
CA GLY A 63 0.17 2.31 -14.13
C GLY A 63 1.07 3.13 -15.06
N ALA A 64 1.51 4.32 -14.64
CA ALA A 64 2.51 5.11 -15.35
C ALA A 64 3.92 4.50 -15.23
N LEU A 65 4.18 3.75 -14.16
CA LEU A 65 5.43 3.03 -13.93
C LEU A 65 5.15 1.61 -13.43
N GLU A 66 6.02 0.66 -13.78
CA GLU A 66 5.95 -0.71 -13.26
C GLU A 66 6.62 -0.78 -11.87
N PRO A 67 5.95 -1.35 -10.85
CA PRO A 67 6.57 -1.54 -9.55
C PRO A 67 7.66 -2.63 -9.59
N PRO A 68 8.65 -2.58 -8.70
CA PRO A 68 9.55 -3.70 -8.45
C PRO A 68 8.79 -4.99 -8.13
N GLY A 69 9.37 -6.15 -8.45
CA GLY A 69 8.72 -7.45 -8.26
C GLY A 69 8.26 -7.73 -6.82
N GLU A 70 8.92 -7.16 -5.81
CA GLU A 70 8.49 -7.28 -4.41
C GLU A 70 7.19 -6.52 -4.11
N PHE A 71 6.88 -5.48 -4.89
CA PHE A 71 5.72 -4.62 -4.71
C PHE A 71 4.59 -4.93 -5.71
N GLN A 72 4.87 -5.67 -6.78
CA GLN A 72 3.88 -5.99 -7.82
C GLN A 72 2.57 -6.54 -7.24
N ALA A 73 2.66 -7.59 -6.42
CA ALA A 73 1.49 -8.27 -5.89
C ALA A 73 0.66 -7.37 -4.96
N VAL A 74 1.29 -6.48 -4.20
CA VAL A 74 0.57 -5.54 -3.31
C VAL A 74 -0.02 -4.37 -4.10
N VAL A 75 0.68 -3.84 -5.09
CA VAL A 75 0.16 -2.79 -6.00
C VAL A 75 -1.07 -3.30 -6.74
N ASP A 76 -1.02 -4.53 -7.26
CA ASP A 76 -2.17 -5.15 -7.93
C ASP A 76 -3.34 -5.38 -6.97
N ALA A 77 -3.06 -5.78 -5.72
CA ALA A 77 -4.08 -5.93 -4.68
C ALA A 77 -4.75 -4.58 -4.33
N ILE A 78 -3.99 -3.48 -4.27
CA ILE A 78 -4.54 -2.13 -4.05
C ILE A 78 -5.41 -1.72 -5.24
N LYS A 79 -4.92 -1.88 -6.48
CA LYS A 79 -5.65 -1.51 -7.71
C LYS A 79 -6.95 -2.28 -7.89
N THR A 80 -6.99 -3.55 -7.48
CA THR A 80 -8.20 -4.39 -7.54
C THR A 80 -9.20 -4.10 -6.43
N THR A 81 -8.75 -3.42 -5.36
CA THR A 81 -9.63 -2.92 -4.30
C THR A 81 -10.38 -1.72 -4.85
N ARG A 82 -11.54 -1.98 -5.48
CA ARG A 82 -12.40 -1.05 -6.23
C ARG A 82 -12.37 0.38 -5.69
N TYR A 83 -11.44 1.17 -6.21
CA TYR A 83 -11.56 2.61 -6.21
C TYR A 83 -12.12 3.02 -7.55
N GLN A 84 -13.41 3.33 -7.56
CA GLN A 84 -14.03 3.97 -8.71
C GLN A 84 -13.49 5.40 -8.75
N ARG A 85 -12.61 5.68 -9.71
CA ARG A 85 -12.27 7.06 -10.09
C ARG A 85 -13.61 7.78 -10.34
N PRO A 86 -13.90 8.90 -9.63
CA PRO A 86 -15.10 9.69 -9.90
C PRO A 86 -15.11 10.24 -11.34
#